data_AF-K3X1N4-F1
#
_entry.id   AF-K3X1N4-F1
#
_cell.length_a   1.000
_cell.length_b   1.000
_cell.length_c   1.000
_cell.angle_alpha   90.00
_cell.angle_beta   90.00
_cell.angle_gamma   90.00
#
_symmetry.space_group_name_H-M   'P 1'
#
loop_
_entity.id
_entity.type
_entity.pdbx_description
1 polymer ?
#
loop_
_entity_poly.entity_id
_entity_poly.type
_entity_poly.pdbx_seq_one_letter_code
_entity_poly.pdbx_strand_id
1 'polypeptide(L)'
;MSAYDGEDEFGPGQDALCDAEPVISSETPHFDALFSYYGVGNGSIGTEHLGSLLLDMGFNAAPRVLDRALDDMDPNASGEVSKLTFLEWFEENADDIDTPPPTMSKTTPRGHKETHKDNDDNESISALQSAMLDTKNERKCAEADAQLLSNRLAHLRQEERRAQKRIDEANRRAQEIESVKKRNYEHQRAKQHMTEQMQREIRLACEANNMASTLSRERRHQHVSMLQTMRAQSVQETRDERQANLAAIQRKRATDQFELSQRSREIRNQEQSAIKRRELLKKKHENELLKKAREGLALEHQKKLMSETLIKQMEAEEAQLIEKLRITQEMQRAAYEHLEFVMQDE
;
A
#
# COMPACT_ATOMS: atom_id res chain seq x y z
N MET A 1 -38.15 -24.82 -6.17
CA MET A 1 -38.74 -26.18 -6.18
C MET A 1 -37.63 -27.13 -5.75
N SER A 2 -37.86 -27.85 -4.65
CA SER A 2 -36.93 -28.71 -3.88
C SER A 2 -35.81 -27.95 -3.13
N ALA A 3 -35.84 -27.69 -1.82
CA ALA A 3 -36.31 -28.44 -0.65
C ALA A 3 -35.46 -29.70 -0.36
N TYR A 4 -34.68 -29.63 0.72
CA TYR A 4 -34.46 -30.58 1.83
C TYR A 4 -33.26 -30.05 2.63
N ASP A 5 -33.44 -29.37 3.77
CA ASP A 5 -33.84 -29.84 5.12
C ASP A 5 -32.86 -30.85 5.73
N GLY A 6 -32.37 -30.50 6.92
CA GLY A 6 -31.52 -31.31 7.78
C GLY A 6 -30.90 -30.47 8.89
N GLU A 7 -31.76 -29.98 9.78
CA GLU A 7 -31.43 -29.25 11.01
C GLU A 7 -30.79 -30.14 12.10
N ASP A 8 -30.39 -29.45 13.18
CA ASP A 8 -30.29 -29.91 14.57
C ASP A 8 -28.98 -30.62 14.99
N GLU A 9 -28.34 -30.32 16.12
CA GLU A 9 -28.77 -29.61 17.33
C GLU A 9 -27.56 -29.46 18.29
N PHE A 10 -27.78 -28.75 19.41
CA PHE A 10 -26.99 -28.68 20.66
C PHE A 10 -25.85 -27.65 20.78
N GLY A 11 -26.24 -26.44 21.18
CA GLY A 11 -26.25 -26.13 22.62
C GLY A 11 -25.12 -25.25 23.18
N PRO A 12 -25.38 -24.50 24.27
CA PRO A 12 -24.75 -23.22 24.56
C PRO A 12 -23.62 -23.32 25.60
N GLY A 13 -22.57 -22.51 25.43
CA GLY A 13 -21.51 -22.30 26.41
C GLY A 13 -20.75 -21.04 26.01
N GLN A 14 -20.99 -19.92 26.68
CA GLN A 14 -20.24 -19.46 27.84
C GLN A 14 -18.98 -18.66 27.43
N ASP A 15 -18.72 -17.65 28.26
CA ASP A 15 -17.50 -16.83 28.33
C ASP A 15 -17.51 -15.59 27.41
N ALA A 16 -18.30 -14.58 27.77
CA ALA A 16 -17.96 -13.59 28.79
C ALA A 16 -16.71 -12.79 28.38
N LEU A 17 -16.93 -11.48 28.20
CA LEU A 17 -15.93 -10.45 28.39
C LEU A 17 -15.06 -10.83 29.61
N CYS A 18 -13.82 -11.22 29.37
CA CYS A 18 -12.80 -11.05 30.40
C CYS A 18 -12.54 -9.55 30.49
N ASP A 19 -13.30 -8.92 31.39
CA ASP A 19 -12.89 -7.69 32.05
C ASP A 19 -11.42 -7.85 32.45
N ALA A 20 -10.60 -6.94 31.91
CA ALA A 20 -9.27 -6.72 32.42
C ALA A 20 -9.42 -6.13 33.83
N GLU A 21 -9.46 -7.01 34.84
CA GLU A 21 -9.13 -6.65 36.20
C GLU A 21 -7.79 -5.88 36.18
N PRO A 22 -7.74 -4.63 36.64
CA PRO A 22 -6.47 -3.96 36.80
C PRO A 22 -5.70 -4.77 37.83
N VAL A 23 -4.54 -5.29 37.43
CA VAL A 23 -3.55 -5.84 38.36
C VAL A 23 -3.15 -4.69 39.27
N ILE A 24 -3.85 -4.56 40.39
CA ILE A 24 -3.42 -3.79 41.54
C ILE A 24 -2.14 -4.51 41.96
N SER A 25 -1.00 -3.96 41.58
CA SER A 25 0.28 -4.38 42.12
C SER A 25 0.22 -4.07 43.61
N SER A 26 -0.11 -5.07 44.42
CA SER A 26 -0.13 -4.92 45.86
C SER A 26 1.27 -4.62 46.35
N GLU A 27 1.40 -3.74 47.33
CA GLU A 27 2.70 -3.38 47.91
C GLU A 27 3.34 -4.56 48.67
N THR A 28 2.55 -5.60 49.00
CA THR A 28 2.96 -6.76 49.81
C THR A 28 2.54 -8.11 49.19
N PRO A 29 3.00 -8.46 47.96
CA PRO A 29 2.53 -9.62 47.21
C PRO A 29 2.85 -10.97 47.87
N HIS A 30 3.83 -11.01 48.77
CA HIS A 30 4.14 -12.20 49.57
C HIS A 30 3.09 -12.46 50.66
N PHE A 31 2.62 -11.41 51.34
CA PHE A 31 1.57 -11.51 52.34
C PHE A 31 0.23 -11.85 51.69
N ASP A 32 -0.04 -11.35 50.48
CA ASP A 32 -1.25 -11.66 49.73
C ASP A 32 -1.39 -13.15 49.42
N ALA A 33 -0.28 -13.80 49.04
CA ALA A 33 -0.25 -15.22 48.77
C ALA A 33 -0.52 -16.04 50.05
N LEU A 34 0.03 -15.62 51.19
CA LEU A 34 -0.16 -16.28 52.48
C LEU A 34 -1.58 -16.07 53.05
N PHE A 35 -2.11 -14.86 52.95
CA PHE A 35 -3.50 -14.55 53.35
C PHE A 35 -4.53 -15.22 52.46
N SER A 36 -4.22 -15.47 51.19
CA SER A 36 -5.09 -16.25 50.30
C SER A 36 -5.14 -17.74 50.67
N TYR A 37 -4.07 -18.26 51.29
CA TYR A 37 -4.02 -19.67 51.71
C TYR A 37 -4.76 -19.92 53.03
N TYR A 38 -4.73 -18.97 53.96
CA TYR A 38 -5.34 -19.08 55.29
C TYR A 38 -6.64 -18.27 55.47
N GLY A 39 -7.03 -17.49 54.46
CA GLY A 39 -8.17 -16.57 54.55
C GLY A 39 -9.52 -17.22 54.24
N VAL A 40 -10.59 -16.67 54.83
CA VAL A 40 -11.98 -17.16 54.67
C VAL A 40 -12.67 -16.53 53.44
N GLY A 41 -11.90 -15.91 52.54
CA GLY A 41 -12.38 -15.32 51.28
C GLY A 41 -12.89 -13.87 51.38
N ASN A 42 -12.88 -13.27 52.57
CA ASN A 42 -13.27 -11.89 52.86
C ASN A 42 -12.08 -10.96 53.22
N GLY A 43 -10.84 -11.44 53.08
CA GLY A 43 -9.64 -10.67 53.45
C GLY A 43 -9.32 -10.67 54.96
N SER A 44 -9.96 -11.55 55.75
CA SER A 44 -9.57 -11.89 57.11
C SER A 44 -9.04 -13.33 57.20
N ILE A 45 -8.27 -13.60 58.25
CA ILE A 45 -7.80 -14.93 58.63
C ILE A 45 -8.42 -15.33 59.97
N GLY A 46 -8.68 -16.63 60.15
CA GLY A 46 -9.08 -17.16 61.46
C GLY A 46 -7.94 -17.04 62.47
N THR A 47 -8.23 -16.68 63.72
CA THR A 47 -7.24 -16.57 64.80
C THR A 47 -6.51 -17.89 65.07
N GLU A 48 -7.15 -19.02 64.80
CA GLU A 48 -6.56 -20.36 64.89
C GLU A 48 -5.42 -20.60 63.89
N HIS A 49 -5.40 -19.83 62.80
CA HIS A 49 -4.39 -19.94 61.75
C HIS A 49 -3.19 -18.99 61.96
N LEU A 50 -3.27 -18.06 62.91
CA LEU A 50 -2.22 -17.07 63.16
C LEU A 50 -0.86 -17.71 63.50
N GLY A 51 -0.85 -18.75 64.35
CA GLY A 51 0.39 -19.46 64.70
C GLY A 51 1.02 -20.20 63.51
N SER A 52 0.18 -20.76 62.63
CA SER A 52 0.66 -21.44 61.41
C SER A 52 1.18 -20.43 60.39
N LEU A 53 0.51 -19.29 60.26
CA LEU A 53 0.94 -18.18 59.40
C LEU A 53 2.33 -17.66 59.82
N LEU A 54 2.55 -17.44 61.12
CA LEU A 54 3.85 -16.98 61.65
C LEU A 54 4.96 -18.01 61.42
N LEU A 55 4.66 -19.30 61.58
CA LEU A 55 5.59 -20.39 61.28
C LEU A 55 5.96 -20.46 59.79
N ASP A 56 4.99 -20.29 58.90
CA ASP A 56 5.22 -20.27 57.45
C ASP A 56 6.02 -19.03 57.00
N MET A 57 5.94 -17.93 57.74
CA MET A 57 6.81 -16.76 57.58
C MET A 57 8.20 -16.93 58.25
N GLY A 58 8.43 -18.05 58.94
CA GLY A 58 9.72 -18.40 59.54
C GLY A 58 9.90 -17.96 61.00
N PHE A 59 8.85 -17.48 61.66
CA PHE A 59 8.87 -17.06 63.06
C PHE A 59 8.39 -18.19 63.98
N ASN A 60 9.15 -18.49 65.03
CA ASN A 60 8.76 -19.49 66.02
C ASN A 60 8.22 -18.82 67.29
N ALA A 61 7.03 -18.23 67.16
CA ALA A 61 6.39 -17.50 68.25
C ALA A 61 6.05 -18.43 69.43
N ALA A 62 6.53 -18.10 70.63
CA ALA A 62 6.13 -18.80 71.85
C ALA A 62 4.62 -18.59 72.12
N PRO A 63 3.91 -19.56 72.76
CA PRO A 63 2.46 -19.45 72.99
C PRO A 63 2.02 -18.15 73.67
N ARG A 64 2.83 -17.64 74.61
CA ARG A 64 2.56 -16.36 75.30
C ARG A 64 2.63 -15.13 74.40
N VAL A 65 3.44 -15.20 73.34
CA VAL A 65 3.55 -14.13 72.34
C VAL A 65 2.35 -14.16 71.41
N LEU A 66 1.88 -15.37 71.04
CA LEU A 66 0.64 -15.55 70.26
C LEU A 66 -0.59 -15.06 71.03
N ASP A 67 -0.72 -15.41 72.31
CA ASP A 67 -1.85 -14.97 73.14
C ASP A 67 -1.90 -13.43 73.23
N ARG A 68 -0.75 -12.79 73.43
CA ARG A 68 -0.64 -11.31 73.44
C ARG A 68 -0.98 -10.72 72.07
N ALA A 69 -0.49 -11.32 70.98
CA ALA A 69 -0.80 -10.88 69.62
C ALA A 69 -2.30 -10.92 69.32
N LEU A 70 -2.99 -11.95 69.82
CA LEU A 70 -4.44 -12.10 69.68
C LEU A 70 -5.22 -11.08 70.51
N ASP A 71 -4.81 -10.80 71.75
CA ASP A 71 -5.42 -9.76 72.57
C ASP A 71 -5.31 -8.36 71.92
N ASP A 72 -4.21 -8.11 71.22
CA ASP A 72 -3.94 -6.83 70.54
C ASP A 72 -4.70 -6.71 69.20
N MET A 73 -4.81 -7.79 68.42
CA MET A 73 -5.42 -7.77 67.07
C MET A 73 -6.91 -8.11 67.02
N ASP A 74 -7.43 -8.89 67.98
CA ASP A 74 -8.83 -9.33 68.06
C ASP A 74 -9.41 -9.09 69.47
N PRO A 75 -9.45 -7.83 69.96
CA PRO A 75 -9.86 -7.51 71.33
C PRO A 75 -11.34 -7.81 71.62
N ASN A 76 -12.16 -7.99 70.57
CA ASN A 76 -13.56 -8.37 70.68
C ASN A 76 -13.78 -9.89 70.52
N ALA A 77 -12.72 -10.69 70.41
CA ALA A 77 -12.76 -12.13 70.20
C ALA A 77 -13.71 -12.53 69.05
N SER A 78 -13.67 -11.77 67.97
CA SER A 78 -14.45 -12.03 66.75
C SER A 78 -14.03 -13.33 66.06
N GLY A 79 -12.83 -13.83 66.36
CA GLY A 79 -12.25 -15.02 65.75
C GLY A 79 -11.63 -14.74 64.38
N GLU A 80 -11.69 -13.51 63.90
CA GLU A 80 -11.18 -13.11 62.60
C GLU A 80 -10.24 -11.90 62.72
N VAL A 81 -9.05 -12.01 62.15
CA VAL A 81 -8.08 -10.90 62.07
C VAL A 81 -8.02 -10.40 60.64
N SER A 82 -8.30 -9.10 60.43
CA SER A 82 -8.20 -8.49 59.11
C SER A 82 -6.74 -8.38 58.67
N LYS A 83 -6.49 -8.47 57.36
CA LYS A 83 -5.14 -8.33 56.80
C LYS A 83 -4.45 -7.02 57.18
N LEU A 84 -5.21 -5.92 57.23
CA LEU A 84 -4.68 -4.61 57.60
C LEU A 84 -4.21 -4.60 59.06
N THR A 85 -5.06 -5.11 59.97
CA THR A 85 -4.76 -5.21 61.40
C THR A 85 -3.52 -6.08 61.67
N PHE A 86 -3.39 -7.19 60.94
CA PHE A 86 -2.22 -8.06 61.05
C PHE A 86 -0.93 -7.36 60.59
N LEU A 87 -0.96 -6.65 59.46
CA LEU A 87 0.21 -5.98 58.93
C LEU A 87 0.68 -4.84 59.85
N GLU A 88 -0.25 -4.05 60.40
CA GLU A 88 0.07 -2.99 61.37
C GLU A 88 0.73 -3.57 62.63
N TRP A 89 0.17 -4.65 63.20
CA TRP A 89 0.76 -5.30 64.36
C TRP A 89 2.13 -5.92 64.05
N PHE A 90 2.27 -6.57 62.88
CA PHE A 90 3.49 -7.25 62.49
C PHE A 90 4.65 -6.27 62.25
N GLU A 91 4.40 -5.11 61.64
CA GLU A 91 5.41 -4.06 61.48
C GLU A 91 5.95 -3.55 62.82
N GLU A 92 5.10 -3.46 63.84
CA GLU A 92 5.48 -2.95 65.16
C GLU A 92 6.19 -3.99 66.04
N ASN A 93 5.97 -5.29 65.81
CA ASN A 93 6.39 -6.36 66.74
C ASN A 93 7.34 -7.42 66.15
N ALA A 94 7.66 -7.37 64.85
CA ALA A 94 8.46 -8.42 64.18
C ALA A 94 9.81 -8.74 64.84
N ASP A 95 10.47 -7.75 65.44
CA ASP A 95 11.81 -7.90 66.05
C ASP A 95 11.78 -8.64 67.40
N ASP A 96 10.64 -8.64 68.10
CA ASP A 96 10.52 -9.19 69.46
C ASP A 96 9.97 -10.64 69.50
N ILE A 97 9.62 -11.21 68.35
CA ILE A 97 8.96 -12.53 68.27
C ILE A 97 9.90 -13.70 68.64
N ASP A 98 11.23 -13.53 68.50
CA ASP A 98 12.22 -14.64 68.55
C ASP A 98 13.19 -14.61 69.77
N THR A 99 13.02 -13.71 70.76
CA THR A 99 14.03 -13.49 71.83
C THR A 99 13.90 -14.43 73.06
N PRO A 100 14.93 -15.25 73.42
CA PRO A 100 14.94 -16.08 74.63
C PRO A 100 15.57 -15.39 75.88
N PRO A 101 15.19 -15.75 77.14
CA PRO A 101 15.59 -15.03 78.36
C PRO A 101 16.96 -15.46 78.96
N PRO A 102 17.73 -14.56 79.63
CA PRO A 102 19.05 -14.89 80.22
C PRO A 102 19.03 -15.22 81.73
N THR A 103 19.84 -16.20 82.16
CA THR A 103 20.00 -16.67 83.56
C THR A 103 21.39 -16.36 84.16
N MET A 104 21.44 -15.94 85.43
CA MET A 104 22.65 -15.54 86.19
C MET A 104 23.34 -16.66 86.99
N SER A 105 24.65 -16.51 87.26
CA SER A 105 25.43 -17.39 88.17
C SER A 105 26.39 -16.62 89.10
N LYS A 106 26.39 -16.95 90.40
CA LYS A 106 27.35 -16.53 91.44
C LYS A 106 28.06 -17.75 92.02
N THR A 107 29.36 -17.67 92.31
CA THR A 107 30.02 -18.45 93.40
C THR A 107 31.32 -17.76 93.86
N THR A 108 31.49 -17.69 95.19
CA THR A 108 32.76 -17.55 95.96
C THR A 108 33.18 -18.96 96.43
N PRO A 109 34.43 -19.19 96.93
CA PRO A 109 34.64 -19.26 98.39
C PRO A 109 36.06 -18.95 98.92
N ARG A 110 36.17 -18.97 100.25
CA ARG A 110 37.26 -18.63 101.19
C ARG A 110 37.81 -19.91 101.87
N GLY A 111 39.08 -19.94 102.29
CA GLY A 111 39.66 -21.04 103.08
C GLY A 111 40.79 -20.62 104.06
N HIS A 112 40.60 -20.96 105.34
CA HIS A 112 41.52 -20.94 106.50
C HIS A 112 42.35 -22.26 106.53
N LYS A 113 43.62 -22.40 106.96
CA LYS A 113 44.38 -22.19 108.24
C LYS A 113 44.84 -23.55 108.82
N GLU A 114 45.96 -23.52 109.54
CA GLU A 114 46.50 -24.49 110.55
C GLU A 114 47.68 -25.37 110.06
N THR A 115 48.94 -25.22 110.52
CA THR A 115 49.61 -25.37 111.85
C THR A 115 49.78 -26.82 112.33
N HIS A 116 51.00 -27.36 112.35
CA HIS A 116 51.82 -27.65 113.55
C HIS A 116 53.09 -28.44 113.18
N LYS A 117 54.17 -28.12 113.91
CA LYS A 117 55.56 -28.58 113.80
C LYS A 117 55.88 -29.37 115.09
N ASP A 118 56.70 -30.43 115.00
CA ASP A 118 57.72 -30.86 115.99
C ASP A 118 58.21 -32.29 115.70
N ASN A 119 59.47 -32.44 115.22
CA ASN A 119 60.45 -33.52 115.50
C ASN A 119 61.62 -33.47 114.49
N ASP A 120 62.76 -32.95 114.96
CA ASP A 120 63.90 -32.45 114.16
C ASP A 120 64.91 -33.53 113.70
N ASP A 121 64.91 -34.73 114.29
CA ASP A 121 65.77 -35.84 113.82
C ASP A 121 65.06 -36.80 112.86
N ASN A 122 63.76 -36.58 112.66
CA ASN A 122 63.01 -37.03 111.49
C ASN A 122 63.16 -36.04 110.34
N GLU A 123 63.72 -34.83 110.54
CA GLU A 123 63.66 -33.73 109.56
C GLU A 123 64.52 -33.98 108.32
N SER A 124 65.65 -34.71 108.42
CA SER A 124 66.48 -35.04 107.24
C SER A 124 65.92 -36.19 106.39
N ILE A 125 65.36 -37.23 107.02
CA ILE A 125 64.66 -38.32 106.32
C ILE A 125 63.31 -37.83 105.80
N SER A 126 62.60 -37.00 106.57
CA SER A 126 61.35 -36.33 106.20
C SER A 126 61.58 -35.27 105.12
N ALA A 127 62.69 -34.53 105.10
CA ALA A 127 63.01 -33.57 104.03
C ALA A 127 63.41 -34.28 102.73
N LEU A 128 64.14 -35.41 102.80
CA LEU A 128 64.42 -36.22 101.61
C LEU A 128 63.14 -36.91 101.10
N GLN A 129 62.29 -37.40 102.00
CA GLN A 129 60.98 -37.94 101.66
C GLN A 129 60.04 -36.85 101.14
N SER A 130 60.08 -35.63 101.68
CA SER A 130 59.34 -34.47 101.21
C SER A 130 59.83 -34.03 99.85
N ALA A 131 61.14 -33.87 99.63
CA ALA A 131 61.71 -33.57 98.32
C ALA A 131 61.40 -34.66 97.28
N MET A 132 61.38 -35.94 97.68
CA MET A 132 60.93 -37.05 96.83
C MET A 132 59.42 -37.00 96.55
N LEU A 133 58.61 -36.55 97.51
CA LEU A 133 57.17 -36.36 97.33
C LEU A 133 56.87 -35.13 96.48
N ASP A 134 57.63 -34.05 96.63
CA ASP A 134 57.55 -32.80 95.87
C ASP A 134 57.95 -33.05 94.43
N THR A 135 59.08 -33.73 94.17
CA THR A 135 59.45 -34.16 92.81
C THR A 135 58.44 -35.11 92.19
N LYS A 136 57.80 -36.00 92.98
CA LYS A 136 56.68 -36.83 92.50
C LYS A 136 55.43 -36.01 92.21
N ASN A 137 55.13 -34.98 92.99
CA ASN A 137 54.00 -34.09 92.79
C ASN A 137 54.23 -33.17 91.60
N GLU A 138 55.42 -32.60 91.45
CA GLU A 138 55.86 -31.84 90.27
C GLU A 138 55.78 -32.69 89.01
N ARG A 139 56.21 -33.95 89.06
CA ARG A 139 56.04 -34.90 87.95
C ARG A 139 54.56 -35.13 87.63
N LYS A 140 53.71 -35.34 88.64
CA LYS A 140 52.26 -35.50 88.44
C LYS A 140 51.62 -34.23 87.88
N CYS A 141 52.03 -33.04 88.33
CA CYS A 141 51.58 -31.76 87.79
C CYS A 141 52.02 -31.60 86.33
N ALA A 142 53.29 -31.89 86.01
CA ALA A 142 53.80 -31.85 84.64
C ALA A 142 53.12 -32.89 83.72
N GLU A 143 52.83 -34.09 84.23
CA GLU A 143 52.06 -35.12 83.52
C GLU A 143 50.61 -34.67 83.28
N ALA A 144 49.97 -34.05 84.27
CA ALA A 144 48.62 -33.48 84.14
C ALA A 144 48.58 -32.32 83.14
N ASP A 145 49.57 -31.43 83.17
CA ASP A 145 49.71 -30.32 82.21
C ASP A 145 50.00 -30.83 80.80
N ALA A 146 50.86 -31.86 80.64
CA ALA A 146 51.11 -32.50 79.36
C ALA A 146 49.84 -33.18 78.80
N GLN A 147 49.04 -33.81 79.66
CA GLN A 147 47.74 -34.38 79.27
C GLN A 147 46.74 -33.29 78.85
N LEU A 148 46.66 -32.18 79.59
CA LEU A 148 45.79 -31.06 79.25
C LEU A 148 46.19 -30.41 77.92
N LEU A 149 47.49 -30.21 77.69
CA LEU A 149 48.02 -29.70 76.43
C LEU A 149 47.75 -30.68 75.28
N SER A 150 47.93 -31.98 75.50
CA SER A 150 47.59 -33.03 74.52
C SER A 150 46.11 -32.97 74.14
N ASN A 151 45.21 -32.86 75.11
CA ASN A 151 43.77 -32.72 74.88
C ASN A 151 43.44 -31.44 74.11
N ARG A 152 44.05 -30.30 74.48
CA ARG A 152 43.88 -29.03 73.76
C ARG A 152 44.36 -29.12 72.31
N LEU A 153 45.53 -29.71 72.07
CA LEU A 153 46.06 -29.92 70.73
C LEU A 153 45.17 -30.87 69.91
N ALA A 154 44.59 -31.89 70.53
CA ALA A 154 43.65 -32.78 69.86
C ALA A 154 42.37 -32.05 69.42
N HIS A 155 41.80 -31.19 70.27
CA HIS A 155 40.67 -30.33 69.92
C HIS A 155 41.01 -29.35 68.80
N LEU A 156 42.13 -28.63 68.90
CA LEU A 156 42.57 -27.69 67.87
C LEU A 156 42.78 -28.38 66.51
N ARG A 157 43.42 -29.56 66.48
CA ARG A 157 43.57 -30.36 65.24
C ARG A 157 42.24 -30.87 64.70
N GLN A 158 41.24 -31.10 65.54
CA GLN A 158 39.90 -31.47 65.11
C GLN A 158 39.15 -30.27 64.51
N GLU A 159 39.28 -29.10 65.12
CA GLU A 159 38.74 -27.84 64.61
C GLU A 159 39.39 -27.43 63.29
N GLU A 160 40.72 -27.52 63.19
CA GLU A 160 41.47 -27.29 61.95
C GLU A 160 41.01 -28.21 60.82
N ARG A 161 40.85 -29.52 61.08
CA ARG A 161 40.29 -30.46 60.10
C ARG A 161 38.85 -30.12 59.69
N ARG A 162 38.02 -29.64 60.62
CA ARG A 162 36.66 -29.19 60.31
C ARG A 162 36.66 -27.92 59.47
N ALA A 163 37.53 -26.96 59.79
CA ALA A 163 37.70 -25.73 59.03
C ALA A 163 38.22 -26.03 57.61
N GLN A 164 39.22 -26.90 57.48
CA GLN A 164 39.76 -27.31 56.19
C GLN A 164 38.69 -27.95 55.31
N LYS A 165 37.88 -28.86 55.86
CA LYS A 165 36.74 -29.44 55.12
C LYS A 165 35.75 -28.39 54.62
N ARG A 166 35.46 -27.36 55.44
CA ARG A 166 34.58 -26.24 55.04
C ARG A 166 35.21 -25.40 53.93
N ILE A 167 36.52 -25.16 53.99
CA ILE A 167 37.27 -24.44 52.95
C ILE A 167 37.24 -25.24 51.64
N ASP A 168 37.51 -26.55 51.69
CA ASP A 168 37.51 -27.41 50.51
C ASP A 168 36.12 -27.47 49.87
N GLU A 169 35.07 -27.56 50.68
CA GLU A 169 33.68 -27.50 50.21
C GLU A 169 33.32 -26.13 49.60
N ALA A 170 33.74 -25.03 50.22
CA ALA A 170 33.53 -23.69 49.70
C ALA A 170 34.25 -23.49 48.35
N ASN A 171 35.50 -23.96 48.24
CA ASN A 171 36.28 -23.92 47.00
C ASN A 171 35.63 -24.77 45.90
N ARG A 172 35.14 -25.97 46.24
CA ARG A 172 34.41 -26.81 45.29
C ARG A 172 33.13 -26.13 44.80
N ARG A 173 32.33 -25.55 45.70
CA ARG A 173 31.12 -24.81 45.34
C ARG A 173 31.45 -23.58 44.48
N ALA A 174 32.53 -22.87 44.79
CA ALA A 174 32.99 -21.74 43.98
C ALA A 174 33.34 -22.18 42.54
N GLN A 175 34.09 -23.28 42.38
CA GLN A 175 34.41 -23.85 41.07
C GLN A 175 33.16 -24.30 40.29
N GLU A 176 32.19 -24.92 40.98
CA GLU A 176 30.91 -25.32 40.38
C GLU A 176 30.14 -24.10 39.88
N ILE A 177 30.04 -23.03 40.68
CA ILE A 177 29.41 -21.75 40.29
C ILE A 177 30.13 -21.12 39.09
N GLU A 178 31.46 -21.07 39.09
CA GLU A 178 32.24 -20.54 37.97
C GLU A 178 31.99 -21.34 36.69
N SER A 179 31.94 -22.67 36.78
CA SER A 179 31.65 -23.54 35.64
C SER A 179 30.25 -23.30 35.06
N VAL A 180 29.25 -23.06 35.91
CA VAL A 180 27.87 -22.74 35.50
C VAL A 180 27.83 -21.35 34.89
N LYS A 181 28.47 -20.34 35.50
CA LYS A 181 28.56 -18.99 34.94
C LYS A 181 29.21 -19.00 33.55
N LYS A 182 30.31 -19.74 33.38
CA LYS A 182 30.98 -19.88 32.09
C LYS A 182 30.06 -20.51 31.03
N ARG A 183 29.40 -21.63 31.35
CA ARG A 183 28.44 -22.28 30.45
C ARG A 183 27.26 -21.38 30.09
N ASN A 184 26.71 -20.66 31.06
CA ASN A 184 25.61 -19.72 30.84
C ASN A 184 26.05 -18.55 29.95
N TYR A 185 27.24 -18.00 30.17
CA TYR A 185 27.81 -16.95 29.34
C TYR A 185 28.03 -17.40 27.89
N GLU A 186 28.61 -18.59 27.70
CA GLU A 186 28.80 -19.18 26.36
C GLU A 186 27.46 -19.41 25.66
N HIS A 187 26.46 -19.94 26.36
CA HIS A 187 25.11 -20.14 25.83
C HIS A 187 24.44 -18.81 25.45
N GLN A 188 24.55 -17.79 26.31
CA GLN A 188 24.02 -16.45 26.03
C GLN A 188 24.69 -15.82 24.81
N ARG A 189 26.01 -15.94 24.70
CA ARG A 189 26.78 -15.45 23.55
C ARG A 189 26.38 -16.17 22.26
N ALA A 190 26.20 -17.48 22.29
CA ALA A 190 25.74 -18.26 21.14
C ALA A 190 24.32 -17.83 20.71
N LYS A 191 23.40 -17.66 21.68
CA LYS A 191 22.04 -17.18 21.41
C LYS A 191 22.04 -15.79 20.77
N GLN A 192 22.85 -14.86 21.28
CA GLN A 192 23.02 -13.53 20.70
C GLN A 192 23.52 -13.61 19.26
N HIS A 193 24.57 -14.39 19.00
CA HIS A 193 25.11 -14.56 17.66
C HIS A 193 24.09 -15.14 16.69
N MET A 194 23.33 -16.17 17.09
CA MET A 194 22.24 -16.73 16.27
C MET A 194 21.15 -15.71 15.98
N THR A 195 20.78 -14.91 16.98
CA THR A 195 19.75 -13.86 16.84
C THR A 195 20.22 -12.77 15.86
N GLU A 196 21.46 -12.34 15.98
CA GLU A 196 22.07 -11.37 15.06
C GLU A 196 22.19 -11.90 13.62
N GLN A 197 22.51 -13.19 13.45
CA GLN A 197 22.53 -13.81 12.13
C GLN A 197 21.14 -13.87 11.52
N MET A 198 20.14 -14.32 12.28
CA MET A 198 18.74 -14.35 11.83
C MET A 198 18.25 -12.93 11.47
N GLN A 199 18.55 -11.92 12.28
CA GLN A 199 18.22 -10.53 11.97
C GLN A 199 18.89 -10.03 10.68
N ARG A 200 20.15 -10.41 10.45
CA ARG A 200 20.86 -10.09 9.20
C ARG A 200 20.19 -10.74 7.99
N GLU A 201 19.82 -12.01 8.10
CA GLU A 201 19.11 -12.74 7.02
C GLU A 201 17.75 -12.11 6.72
N ILE A 202 16.97 -11.78 7.76
CA ILE A 202 15.67 -11.09 7.60
C ILE A 202 15.86 -9.75 6.88
N ARG A 203 16.86 -8.95 7.26
CA ARG A 203 17.15 -7.65 6.60
C ARG A 203 17.49 -7.84 5.13
N LEU A 204 18.38 -8.77 4.80
CA LEU A 204 18.75 -9.07 3.42
C LEU A 204 17.56 -9.55 2.59
N ALA A 205 16.69 -10.40 3.17
CA ALA A 205 15.47 -10.85 2.52
C ALA A 205 14.48 -9.70 2.27
N CYS A 206 14.30 -8.81 3.25
CA CYS A 206 13.46 -7.61 3.10
C CYS A 206 14.00 -6.67 2.00
N GLU A 207 15.31 -6.43 1.97
CA GLU A 207 15.96 -5.62 0.93
C GLU A 207 15.80 -6.23 -0.46
N ALA A 208 16.04 -7.53 -0.60
CA ALA A 208 15.85 -8.25 -1.86
C ALA A 208 14.39 -8.21 -2.34
N ASN A 209 13.43 -8.39 -1.43
CA ASN A 209 12.00 -8.30 -1.77
C ASN A 209 11.61 -6.88 -2.19
N ASN A 210 12.08 -5.86 -1.48
CA ASN A 210 11.84 -4.46 -1.84
C ASN A 210 12.40 -4.15 -3.24
N MET A 211 13.65 -4.57 -3.53
CA MET A 211 14.26 -4.42 -4.85
C MET A 211 13.50 -5.18 -5.95
N ALA A 212 13.00 -6.38 -5.67
CA ALA A 212 12.16 -7.12 -6.63
C ALA A 212 10.82 -6.41 -6.89
N SER A 213 10.21 -5.83 -5.84
CA SER A 213 8.97 -5.08 -5.93
C SER A 213 9.12 -3.80 -6.74
N THR A 214 10.19 -3.03 -6.52
CA THR A 214 10.48 -1.81 -7.30
C THR A 214 10.73 -2.14 -8.77
N LEU A 215 11.53 -3.16 -9.08
CA LEU A 215 11.76 -3.62 -10.46
C LEU A 215 10.48 -4.12 -11.13
N SER A 216 9.60 -4.79 -10.39
CA SER A 216 8.28 -5.21 -10.90
C SER A 216 7.37 -4.02 -11.21
N ARG A 217 7.36 -3.00 -10.34
CA ARG A 217 6.61 -1.76 -10.56
C ARG A 217 7.13 -0.99 -11.77
N GLU A 218 8.45 -0.90 -11.93
CA GLU A 218 9.11 -0.24 -13.05
C GLU A 218 8.79 -0.94 -14.38
N ARG A 219 8.87 -2.28 -14.44
CA ARG A 219 8.48 -3.06 -15.62
C ARG A 219 7.01 -2.84 -16.01
N ARG A 220 6.11 -2.81 -15.02
CA ARG A 220 4.69 -2.49 -15.26
C ARG A 220 4.52 -1.08 -15.82
N HIS A 221 5.24 -0.11 -15.27
CA HIS A 221 5.20 1.27 -15.76
C HIS A 221 5.71 1.38 -17.20
N GLN A 222 6.84 0.76 -17.51
CA GLN A 222 7.40 0.70 -18.86
C GLN A 222 6.43 0.04 -19.85
N HIS A 223 5.81 -1.07 -19.48
CA HIS A 223 4.82 -1.74 -20.32
C HIS A 223 3.59 -0.85 -20.58
N VAL A 224 3.08 -0.17 -19.56
CA VAL A 224 1.95 0.77 -19.72
C VAL A 224 2.34 1.96 -20.61
N SER A 225 3.53 2.54 -20.41
CA SER A 225 4.05 3.63 -21.24
C SER A 225 4.23 3.21 -22.71
N MET A 226 4.76 2.00 -22.94
CA MET A 226 4.88 1.42 -24.28
C MET A 226 3.50 1.24 -24.94
N LEU A 227 2.51 0.71 -24.23
CA LEU A 227 1.15 0.57 -24.77
C LEU A 227 0.51 1.93 -25.09
N GLN A 228 0.74 2.95 -24.26
CA GLN A 228 0.24 4.30 -24.50
C GLN A 228 0.87 4.92 -25.75
N THR A 229 2.17 4.78 -25.92
CA THR A 229 2.89 5.28 -27.12
C THR A 229 2.43 4.56 -28.38
N MET A 230 2.29 3.23 -28.37
CA MET A 230 1.76 2.48 -29.51
C MET A 230 0.33 2.89 -29.87
N ARG A 231 -0.55 3.09 -28.88
CA ARG A 231 -1.92 3.58 -29.12
C ARG A 231 -1.92 4.98 -29.73
N ALA A 232 -1.07 5.89 -29.23
CA ALA A 232 -0.96 7.23 -29.77
C ALA A 232 -0.47 7.22 -31.23
N GLN A 233 0.52 6.37 -31.54
CA GLN A 233 1.02 6.17 -32.91
C GLN A 233 -0.08 5.66 -33.84
N SER A 234 -0.81 4.62 -33.46
CA SER A 234 -1.90 4.07 -34.28
C SER A 234 -3.02 5.10 -34.56
N VAL A 235 -3.37 5.92 -33.57
CA VAL A 235 -4.33 7.02 -33.76
C VAL A 235 -3.78 8.08 -34.73
N GLN A 236 -2.49 8.40 -34.62
CA GLN A 236 -1.84 9.36 -35.51
C GLN A 236 -1.77 8.84 -36.95
N GLU A 237 -1.37 7.58 -37.16
CA GLU A 237 -1.38 6.92 -38.46
C GLU A 237 -2.78 6.96 -39.09
N THR A 238 -3.82 6.62 -38.32
CA THR A 238 -5.21 6.67 -38.80
C THR A 238 -5.63 8.10 -39.21
N ARG A 239 -5.16 9.12 -38.49
CA ARG A 239 -5.42 10.54 -38.83
C ARG A 239 -4.70 10.94 -40.11
N ASP A 240 -3.45 10.55 -40.24
CA ASP A 240 -2.61 10.86 -41.40
C ASP A 240 -3.16 10.16 -42.66
N GLU A 241 -3.58 8.90 -42.55
CA GLU A 241 -4.27 8.17 -43.62
C GLU A 241 -5.58 8.86 -44.04
N ARG A 242 -6.39 9.30 -43.07
CA ARG A 242 -7.63 10.04 -43.36
C ARG A 242 -7.33 11.34 -44.08
N GLN A 243 -6.31 12.09 -43.63
CA GLN A 243 -5.90 13.34 -44.27
C GLN A 243 -5.38 13.12 -45.69
N ALA A 244 -4.56 12.09 -45.90
CA ALA A 244 -4.06 11.71 -47.21
C ALA A 244 -5.20 11.32 -48.17
N ASN A 245 -6.17 10.53 -47.70
CA ASN A 245 -7.35 10.16 -48.47
C ASN A 245 -8.21 11.37 -48.86
N LEU A 246 -8.46 12.30 -47.92
CA LEU A 246 -9.18 13.53 -48.21
C LEU A 246 -8.45 14.38 -49.26
N ALA A 247 -7.13 14.53 -49.14
CA ALA A 247 -6.34 15.24 -50.12
C ALA A 247 -6.37 14.56 -51.50
N ALA A 248 -6.33 13.23 -51.55
CA ALA A 248 -6.46 12.47 -52.80
C ALA A 248 -7.84 12.68 -53.47
N ILE A 249 -8.93 12.64 -52.68
CA ILE A 249 -10.29 12.92 -53.18
C ILE A 249 -10.38 14.35 -53.73
N GLN A 250 -9.81 15.33 -53.03
CA GLN A 250 -9.80 16.72 -53.50
C GLN A 250 -9.03 16.89 -54.80
N ARG A 251 -7.83 16.29 -54.92
CA ARG A 251 -7.04 16.29 -56.16
C ARG A 251 -7.83 15.67 -57.31
N LYS A 252 -8.46 14.52 -57.09
CA LYS A 252 -9.30 13.86 -58.10
C LYS A 252 -10.47 14.73 -58.53
N ARG A 253 -11.17 15.37 -57.60
CA ARG A 253 -12.26 16.30 -57.94
C ARG A 253 -11.77 17.49 -58.76
N ALA A 254 -10.60 18.04 -58.42
CA ALA A 254 -10.02 19.16 -59.16
C ALA A 254 -9.61 18.74 -60.59
N THR A 255 -9.03 17.55 -60.76
CA THR A 255 -8.74 17.01 -62.11
C THR A 255 -10.01 16.76 -62.90
N ASP A 256 -11.03 16.14 -62.29
CA ASP A 256 -12.31 15.88 -62.95
C ASP A 256 -13.00 17.18 -63.38
N GLN A 257 -13.00 18.21 -62.52
CA GLN A 257 -13.53 19.54 -62.86
C GLN A 257 -12.75 20.18 -64.00
N PHE A 258 -11.42 20.08 -64.00
CA PHE A 258 -10.59 20.59 -65.08
C PHE A 258 -10.91 19.88 -66.40
N GLU A 259 -10.99 18.55 -66.42
CA GLU A 259 -11.35 17.77 -67.61
C GLU A 259 -12.75 18.11 -68.13
N LEU A 260 -13.74 18.24 -67.24
CA LEU A 260 -15.10 18.67 -67.61
C LEU A 260 -15.11 20.08 -68.20
N SER A 261 -14.32 21.01 -67.63
CA SER A 261 -14.20 22.37 -68.16
C SER A 261 -13.58 22.38 -69.56
N GLN A 262 -12.57 21.55 -69.81
CA GLN A 262 -11.95 21.40 -71.12
C GLN A 262 -12.94 20.82 -72.14
N ARG A 263 -13.61 19.72 -71.80
CA ARG A 263 -14.65 19.12 -72.66
C ARG A 263 -15.79 20.09 -72.95
N SER A 264 -16.26 20.84 -71.94
CA SER A 264 -17.30 21.85 -72.16
C SER A 264 -16.83 22.95 -73.12
N ARG A 265 -15.57 23.39 -73.00
CA ARG A 265 -14.97 24.35 -73.92
C ARG A 265 -14.85 23.79 -75.34
N GLU A 266 -14.46 22.53 -75.48
CA GLU A 266 -14.42 21.83 -76.77
C GLU A 266 -15.81 21.76 -77.41
N ILE A 267 -16.84 21.37 -76.65
CA ILE A 267 -18.23 21.32 -77.14
C ILE A 267 -18.68 22.71 -77.59
N ARG A 268 -18.46 23.77 -76.79
CA ARG A 268 -18.81 25.14 -77.19
C ARG A 268 -18.08 25.56 -78.47
N ASN A 269 -16.81 25.23 -78.61
CA ASN A 269 -16.04 25.54 -79.82
C ASN A 269 -16.58 24.77 -81.05
N GLN A 270 -16.98 23.51 -80.88
CA GLN A 270 -17.61 22.70 -81.93
C GLN A 270 -18.98 23.25 -82.32
N GLU A 271 -19.82 23.61 -81.34
CA GLU A 271 -21.12 24.26 -81.57
C GLU A 271 -20.97 25.58 -82.31
N GLN A 272 -20.07 26.47 -81.87
CA GLN A 272 -19.78 27.73 -82.56
C GLN A 272 -19.32 27.49 -84.00
N SER A 273 -18.46 26.50 -84.22
CA SER A 273 -18.00 26.15 -85.56
C SER A 273 -19.12 25.59 -86.43
N ALA A 274 -20.02 24.79 -85.87
CA ALA A 274 -21.19 24.25 -86.54
C ALA A 274 -22.21 25.35 -86.89
N ILE A 275 -22.45 26.31 -85.99
CA ILE A 275 -23.29 27.50 -86.23
C ILE A 275 -22.71 28.31 -87.38
N LYS A 276 -21.41 28.66 -87.34
CA LYS A 276 -20.73 29.38 -88.42
C LYS A 276 -20.84 28.65 -89.77
N ARG A 277 -20.68 27.32 -89.78
CA ARG A 277 -20.87 26.50 -91.00
C ARG A 277 -22.31 26.59 -91.51
N ARG A 278 -23.31 26.49 -90.65
CA ARG A 278 -24.74 26.64 -91.01
C ARG A 278 -25.04 28.03 -91.57
N GLU A 279 -24.52 29.09 -90.95
CA GLU A 279 -24.68 30.46 -91.43
C GLU A 279 -24.02 30.68 -92.79
N LEU A 280 -22.80 30.16 -92.99
CA LEU A 280 -22.13 30.20 -94.28
C LEU A 280 -22.93 29.49 -95.38
N LEU A 281 -23.50 28.31 -95.08
CA LEU A 281 -24.35 27.58 -96.02
C LEU A 281 -25.64 28.35 -96.32
N LYS A 282 -26.30 28.95 -95.31
CA LYS A 282 -27.48 29.81 -95.51
C LYS A 282 -27.15 31.01 -96.41
N LYS A 283 -26.06 31.74 -96.12
CA LYS A 283 -25.61 32.87 -96.96
C LYS A 283 -25.27 32.45 -98.38
N LYS A 284 -24.62 31.29 -98.57
CA LYS A 284 -24.37 30.73 -99.91
C LYS A 284 -25.68 30.46 -100.65
N HIS A 285 -26.63 29.80 -100.00
CA HIS A 285 -27.94 29.50 -100.59
C HIS A 285 -28.74 30.77 -100.92
N GLU A 286 -28.73 31.76 -100.02
CA GLU A 286 -29.36 33.06 -100.23
C GLU A 286 -28.74 33.81 -101.42
N ASN A 287 -27.41 33.82 -101.52
CA ASN A 287 -26.71 34.39 -102.67
C ASN A 287 -27.04 33.67 -103.98
N GLU A 288 -27.15 32.34 -103.97
CA GLU A 288 -27.57 31.57 -105.13
C GLU A 288 -29.01 31.89 -105.56
N LEU A 289 -29.94 32.02 -104.60
CA LEU A 289 -31.31 32.46 -104.83
C LEU A 289 -31.36 33.86 -105.43
N LEU A 290 -30.62 34.82 -104.85
CA LEU A 290 -30.51 36.19 -105.37
C LEU A 290 -29.93 36.23 -106.78
N LYS A 291 -28.92 35.40 -107.07
CA LYS A 291 -28.33 35.29 -108.41
C LYS A 291 -29.37 34.78 -109.42
N LYS A 292 -30.09 33.70 -109.09
CA LYS A 292 -31.17 33.16 -109.93
C LYS A 292 -32.30 34.17 -110.13
N ALA A 293 -32.68 34.92 -109.09
CA ALA A 293 -33.69 35.97 -109.18
C ALA A 293 -33.26 37.12 -110.10
N ARG A 294 -31.99 37.55 -110.02
CA ARG A 294 -31.42 38.55 -110.95
C ARG A 294 -31.38 38.05 -112.39
N GLU A 295 -30.97 36.80 -112.60
CA GLU A 295 -30.99 36.16 -113.92
C GLU A 295 -32.42 36.07 -114.48
N GLY A 296 -33.40 35.70 -113.65
CA GLY A 296 -34.82 35.69 -114.02
C GLY A 296 -35.37 37.08 -114.35
N LEU A 297 -35.03 38.11 -113.56
CA LEU A 297 -35.41 39.49 -113.82
C LEU A 297 -34.82 40.01 -115.14
N ALA A 298 -33.56 39.68 -115.44
CA ALA A 298 -32.91 40.05 -116.70
C ALA A 298 -33.61 39.41 -117.90
N LEU A 299 -33.99 38.13 -117.80
CA LEU A 299 -34.76 37.42 -118.83
C LEU A 299 -36.15 38.02 -119.04
N GLU A 300 -36.88 38.33 -117.97
CA GLU A 300 -38.20 38.99 -118.07
C GLU A 300 -38.09 40.41 -118.65
N HIS A 301 -37.08 41.19 -118.26
CA HIS A 301 -36.84 42.51 -118.86
C HIS A 301 -36.52 42.40 -120.36
N GLN A 302 -35.76 41.38 -120.77
CA GLN A 302 -35.49 41.12 -122.18
C GLN A 302 -36.76 40.75 -122.94
N LYS A 303 -37.59 39.84 -122.41
CA LYS A 303 -38.89 39.51 -123.02
C LYS A 303 -39.80 40.73 -123.13
N LYS A 304 -39.86 41.55 -122.07
CA LYS A 304 -40.62 42.80 -122.06
C LYS A 304 -40.15 43.74 -123.16
N LEU A 305 -38.83 43.98 -123.27
CA LEU A 305 -38.27 44.81 -124.34
C LEU A 305 -38.63 44.26 -125.73
N MET A 306 -38.51 42.94 -125.95
CA MET A 306 -38.89 42.30 -127.21
C MET A 306 -40.38 42.49 -127.52
N SER A 307 -41.25 42.37 -126.51
CA SER A 307 -42.70 42.62 -126.67
C SER A 307 -43.02 44.09 -126.92
N GLU A 308 -42.35 45.03 -126.25
CA GLU A 308 -42.51 46.47 -126.49
C GLU A 308 -42.05 46.87 -127.89
N THR A 309 -40.96 46.27 -128.39
CA THR A 309 -40.52 46.49 -129.78
C THR A 309 -41.53 45.94 -130.79
N LEU A 310 -42.14 44.79 -130.52
CA LEU A 310 -43.17 44.21 -131.36
C LEU A 310 -44.46 45.06 -131.34
N ILE A 311 -44.87 45.53 -130.16
CA ILE A 311 -46.02 46.45 -130.02
C ILE A 311 -45.76 47.74 -130.80
N LYS A 312 -44.57 48.35 -130.68
CA LYS A 312 -44.21 49.54 -131.47
C LYS A 312 -44.27 49.31 -132.98
N GLN A 313 -43.89 48.11 -133.45
CA GLN A 313 -44.04 47.74 -134.86
C GLN A 313 -45.53 47.65 -135.25
N MET A 314 -46.35 46.99 -134.43
CA MET A 314 -47.80 46.90 -134.68
C MET A 314 -48.50 48.26 -134.59
N GLU A 315 -48.12 49.14 -133.65
CA GLU A 315 -48.64 50.51 -133.53
C GLU A 315 -48.26 51.35 -134.76
N ALA A 316 -47.04 51.19 -135.30
CA ALA A 316 -46.62 51.86 -136.53
C ALA A 316 -47.40 51.36 -137.75
N GLU A 317 -47.67 50.06 -137.84
CA GLU A 317 -48.51 49.47 -138.89
C GLU A 317 -49.98 49.92 -138.76
N GLU A 318 -50.51 49.98 -137.55
CA GLU A 318 -51.84 50.53 -137.25
C GLU A 318 -51.93 52.00 -137.68
N ALA A 319 -50.95 52.83 -137.32
CA ALA A 319 -50.91 54.23 -137.73
C ALA A 319 -50.89 54.40 -139.26
N GLN A 320 -50.15 53.55 -139.97
CA GLN A 320 -50.16 53.54 -141.44
C GLN A 320 -51.52 53.13 -142.03
N LEU A 321 -52.21 52.17 -141.41
CA LEU A 321 -53.55 51.75 -141.82
C LEU A 321 -54.60 52.84 -141.55
N ILE A 322 -54.52 53.53 -140.41
CA ILE A 322 -55.36 54.68 -140.08
C ILE A 322 -55.17 55.80 -141.09
N GLU A 323 -53.92 56.12 -141.45
CA GLU A 323 -53.63 57.16 -142.43
C GLU A 323 -54.16 56.80 -143.82
N LYS A 324 -54.00 55.54 -144.26
CA LYS A 324 -54.62 55.05 -145.50
C LYS A 324 -56.14 55.15 -145.46
N LEU A 325 -56.76 54.80 -144.33
CA LEU A 325 -58.22 54.88 -144.17
C LEU A 325 -58.69 56.33 -144.26
N ARG A 326 -57.96 57.27 -143.64
CA ARG A 326 -58.22 58.70 -143.69
C ARG A 326 -58.13 59.24 -145.12
N ILE A 327 -57.05 58.92 -145.85
CA ILE A 327 -56.88 59.31 -147.26
C ILE A 327 -58.03 58.75 -148.13
N THR A 328 -58.47 57.52 -147.86
CA THR A 328 -59.58 56.89 -148.61
C THR A 328 -60.91 57.59 -148.30
N GLN A 329 -61.16 58.00 -147.05
CA GLN A 329 -62.33 58.78 -146.66
C GLN A 329 -62.30 60.22 -147.21
N GLU A 330 -61.12 60.82 -147.33
CA GLU A 330 -60.92 62.15 -147.92
C GLU A 330 -61.14 62.10 -149.44
N MET A 331 -60.69 61.02 -150.11
CA MET A 331 -61.05 60.70 -151.49
C MET A 331 -62.56 60.49 -151.68
N GLN A 332 -63.23 59.80 -150.75
CA GLN A 332 -64.69 59.67 -150.79
C GLN A 332 -65.39 61.02 -150.66
N ARG A 333 -64.93 61.90 -149.75
CA ARG A 333 -65.44 63.28 -149.65
C ARG A 333 -65.24 64.05 -150.94
N ALA A 334 -64.05 64.00 -151.53
CA ALA A 334 -63.78 64.67 -152.82
C ALA A 334 -64.66 64.12 -153.96
N ALA A 335 -64.92 62.80 -153.98
CA ALA A 335 -65.84 62.19 -154.93
C ALA A 335 -67.30 62.62 -154.70
N TYR A 336 -67.74 62.78 -153.45
CA TYR A 336 -69.07 63.30 -153.11
C TYR A 336 -69.22 64.79 -153.44
N GLU A 337 -68.22 65.62 -153.15
CA GLU A 337 -68.21 67.05 -153.52
C GLU A 337 -68.25 67.23 -155.05
N HIS A 338 -67.56 66.39 -155.81
CA HIS A 338 -67.62 66.43 -157.27
C HIS A 338 -69.00 66.04 -157.81
N LEU A 339 -69.70 65.13 -157.12
CA LEU A 339 -71.06 64.72 -157.46
C LEU A 339 -72.08 65.84 -157.16
N GLU A 340 -71.90 66.56 -156.04
CA GLU A 340 -72.71 67.73 -155.69
C GLU A 340 -72.54 68.89 -156.71
N PHE A 341 -71.33 69.09 -157.23
CA PHE A 341 -71.05 70.12 -158.23
C PHE A 341 -71.72 69.84 -159.59
N VAL A 342 -71.81 68.58 -160.01
CA VAL A 342 -72.40 68.19 -161.32
C VAL A 342 -73.93 68.28 -161.30
N MET A 343 -74.57 68.22 -160.13
CA MET A 343 -76.04 68.22 -160.01
C MET A 343 -76.70 69.61 -159.94
N GLN A 344 -75.96 70.72 -159.94
CA GLN A 344 -76.52 72.08 -159.79
C GLN A 344 -76.57 72.94 -161.07
N ASP A 345 -76.12 72.43 -162.24
CA ASP A 345 -76.01 73.21 -163.49
C ASP A 345 -76.99 72.83 -164.63
N GLU A 346 -78.17 72.26 -164.33
CA GLU A 346 -79.30 72.13 -165.30
C GLU A 346 -80.64 72.64 -164.77
#